data_AF-A0A5S3VX13-F1
#
_entry.id   AF-A0A5S3VX13-F1
#
_cell.length_a   1.000
_cell.length_b   1.000
_cell.length_c   1.000
_cell.angle_alpha   90.00
_cell.angle_beta   90.00
_cell.angle_gamma   90.00
#
_symmetry.space_group_name_H-M   'P 1'
#
loop_
_entity.id
_entity.type
_entity.pdbx_description
1 polymer ?
#
loop_
_entity_poly.entity_id
_entity_poly.type
_entity_poly.pdbx_seq_one_letter_code
_entity_poly.pdbx_strand_id
1 'polypeptide(L)'
;MDYLNWLKKEYAELGNVSDETINAHINSAKMDSQLFREFIKVLGFLIFVVPFNLYLSISGVVIFNSIYYWLIVIFSSFIGVLVALYCEQTLIKKQLKKTIRDKHSNKI
;
A
#
# COMPACT_ATOMS: atom_id res chain seq x y z
N MET A 1 10.30 -1.13 -1.39
CA MET A 1 11.13 -0.37 -0.44
C MET A 1 11.98 -1.34 0.36
N ASP A 2 13.25 -1.01 0.58
CA ASP A 2 14.14 -1.78 1.45
C ASP A 2 13.93 -1.35 2.92
N TYR A 3 13.06 -2.09 3.61
CA TYR A 3 12.68 -1.79 4.99
C TYR A 3 13.80 -2.07 5.99
N LEU A 4 14.67 -3.04 5.71
CA LEU A 4 15.76 -3.41 6.60
C LEU A 4 16.81 -2.30 6.66
N ASN A 5 17.25 -1.82 5.50
CA ASN A 5 18.18 -0.70 5.41
C ASN A 5 17.57 0.60 5.96
N TRP A 6 16.27 0.83 5.72
CA TRP A 6 15.56 1.98 6.29
C TRP A 6 15.53 1.91 7.83
N LEU A 7 15.17 0.76 8.41
CA LEU A 7 15.08 0.55 9.86
C LEU A 7 16.41 0.74 10.57
N LYS A 8 17.49 0.15 10.05
CA LYS A 8 18.84 0.28 10.64
C LYS A 8 19.37 1.71 10.57
N LYS A 9 19.00 2.47 9.54
CA LYS A 9 19.36 3.90 9.43
C LYS A 9 18.57 4.77 10.39
N GLU A 10 17.27 4.52 10.54
CA GLU A 10 16.39 5.31 11.41
C GLU A 10 16.63 5.02 12.91
N TYR A 11 16.97 3.77 13.25
CA TYR A 11 17.17 3.31 14.62
C TYR A 11 18.55 2.65 14.75
N ALA A 12 19.56 3.42 15.13
CA ALA A 12 20.95 2.95 15.29
C ALA A 12 21.07 1.75 16.25
N GLU A 13 20.17 1.65 17.22
CA GLU A 13 20.10 0.60 18.24
C GLU A 13 19.75 -0.78 17.66
N LEU A 14 19.11 -0.82 16.48
CA LEU A 14 18.84 -2.05 15.74
C LEU A 14 20.08 -2.61 15.05
N GLY A 15 21.21 -1.89 15.04
CA GLY A 15 22.48 -2.37 14.48
C GLY A 15 22.99 -3.65 15.15
N ASN A 16 22.62 -3.87 16.42
CA ASN A 16 23.00 -5.06 17.18
C ASN A 16 21.95 -6.19 17.11
N VAL A 17 20.81 -5.97 16.46
CA VAL A 17 19.75 -6.99 16.31
C VAL A 17 19.99 -7.75 15.01
N SER A 18 19.85 -9.08 15.04
CA SER A 18 20.07 -9.88 13.83
C SER A 18 19.08 -9.52 12.72
N ASP A 19 19.61 -9.50 11.49
CA ASP A 19 18.86 -9.19 10.27
C ASP A 19 17.68 -10.16 10.10
N GLU A 20 17.83 -11.43 10.51
CA GLU A 20 16.75 -12.42 10.53
C GLU A 20 15.59 -12.00 11.42
N THR A 21 15.87 -11.50 12.63
CA THR A 21 14.83 -11.05 13.56
C THR A 21 14.08 -9.84 13.00
N ILE A 22 14.82 -8.90 12.41
CA ILE A 22 14.24 -7.71 11.78
C ILE A 22 13.38 -8.11 10.56
N ASN A 23 13.87 -9.01 9.72
CA ASN A 23 13.16 -9.51 8.56
C ASN A 23 11.88 -10.28 8.92
N ALA A 24 11.89 -11.05 10.02
CA ALA A 24 10.68 -11.71 10.51
C ALA A 24 9.58 -10.69 10.87
N HIS A 25 9.95 -9.58 11.53
CA HIS A 25 9.00 -8.51 11.88
C HIS A 25 8.51 -7.75 10.64
N ILE A 26 9.39 -7.48 9.67
CA ILE A 26 9.02 -6.88 8.38
C ILE A 26 8.03 -7.78 7.64
N ASN A 27 8.29 -9.09 7.60
CA ASN A 27 7.42 -10.03 6.90
C ASN A 27 6.06 -10.15 7.57
N SER A 28 6.00 -10.19 8.91
CA SER A 28 4.74 -10.13 9.65
C SER A 28 3.95 -8.86 9.30
N ALA A 29 4.59 -7.69 9.36
CA ALA A 29 3.94 -6.42 9.05
C ALA A 29 3.41 -6.36 7.60
N LYS A 30 4.17 -6.89 6.63
CA LYS A 30 3.73 -7.01 5.24
C LYS A 30 2.52 -7.93 5.08
N MET A 31 2.52 -9.05 5.80
CA MET A 31 1.43 -10.03 5.74
C MET A 31 0.15 -9.44 6.33
N ASP A 32 0.27 -8.74 7.46
CA ASP A 32 -0.85 -8.03 8.11
C ASP A 32 -1.40 -6.91 7.22
N SER A 33 -0.56 -6.22 6.45
CA SER A 33 -0.97 -5.15 5.56
C SER A 33 -1.54 -5.63 4.22
N GLN A 34 -1.40 -6.91 3.88
CA GLN A 34 -1.81 -7.45 2.57
C GLN A 34 -3.31 -7.29 2.33
N LEU A 35 -4.15 -7.65 3.31
CA LEU A 35 -5.60 -7.51 3.19
C LEU A 35 -6.00 -6.04 3.02
N PHE A 36 -5.37 -5.14 3.77
CA PHE A 36 -5.62 -3.71 3.66
C PHE A 36 -5.23 -3.18 2.27
N ARG A 37 -4.08 -3.61 1.72
CA ARG A 37 -3.66 -3.24 0.37
C ARG A 37 -4.70 -3.65 -0.67
N GLU A 38 -5.15 -4.91 -0.64
CA GLU A 38 -6.15 -5.38 -1.59
C GLU A 38 -7.48 -4.64 -1.42
N PHE A 39 -7.88 -4.36 -0.18
CA PHE A 39 -9.06 -3.54 0.12
C PHE A 39 -8.99 -2.14 -0.49
N ILE A 40 -7.86 -1.44 -0.38
CA ILE A 40 -7.67 -0.11 -0.98
C ILE A 40 -7.69 -0.16 -2.51
N LYS A 41 -7.09 -1.19 -3.13
CA LYS A 41 -7.17 -1.37 -4.60
C LYS A 41 -8.61 -1.52 -5.07
N VAL A 42 -9.39 -2.37 -4.39
CA VAL A 42 -10.81 -2.60 -4.71
C VAL A 42 -11.63 -1.33 -4.50
N LEU A 43 -11.40 -0.60 -3.39
CA LEU A 43 -12.05 0.69 -3.15
C LEU A 43 -11.74 1.71 -4.24
N GLY A 44 -10.47 1.83 -4.65
CA GLY A 44 -10.07 2.73 -5.73
C GLY A 44 -10.77 2.41 -7.04
N PHE A 45 -10.86 1.12 -7.38
CA PHE A 45 -11.62 0.66 -8.54
C PHE A 45 -13.11 1.03 -8.39
N LEU A 46 -13.71 0.75 -7.23
CA LEU A 46 -15.13 0.99 -7.00
C LEU A 46 -15.49 2.48 -7.03
N ILE A 47 -14.66 3.35 -6.49
CA ILE A 47 -14.92 4.80 -6.39
C ILE A 47 -14.67 5.51 -7.72
N PHE A 48 -13.72 5.02 -8.53
CA PHE A 48 -13.36 5.69 -9.78
C PHE A 48 -14.03 5.05 -10.99
N VAL A 49 -13.89 3.74 -11.16
CA VAL A 49 -14.31 3.05 -12.38
C VAL A 49 -15.83 2.95 -12.45
N VAL A 50 -16.51 2.60 -11.34
CA VAL A 50 -17.97 2.41 -11.35
C VAL A 50 -18.73 3.72 -11.63
N PRO A 51 -18.49 4.85 -10.94
CA PRO A 51 -19.22 6.09 -11.20
C PRO A 51 -18.90 6.68 -12.57
N PHE A 52 -17.66 6.57 -13.03
CA PHE A 52 -17.26 7.03 -14.36
C PHE A 52 -17.97 6.24 -15.47
N ASN A 53 -18.01 4.91 -15.35
CA ASN A 53 -18.74 4.04 -16.29
C ASN A 53 -20.25 4.32 -16.26
N LEU A 54 -20.82 4.52 -15.08
CA LEU A 54 -22.23 4.85 -14.93
C LEU A 54 -22.58 6.20 -15.59
N TYR A 55 -21.74 7.22 -15.37
CA TYR A 55 -21.86 8.52 -16.02
C TYR A 55 -21.84 8.39 -17.54
N LEU A 56 -20.87 7.65 -18.09
CA LEU A 56 -20.77 7.43 -19.53
C LEU A 56 -22.01 6.72 -20.10
N SER A 57 -22.49 5.68 -19.41
CA SER A 57 -23.69 4.95 -19.80
C SER A 57 -24.93 5.86 -19.85
N ILE A 58 -25.15 6.69 -18.83
CA ILE A 58 -26.29 7.62 -18.78
C ILE A 58 -26.15 8.75 -19.82
N SER A 59 -24.93 9.22 -20.07
CA SER A 59 -24.67 10.31 -21.03
C SER A 59 -24.87 9.91 -22.51
N GLY A 60 -25.09 8.62 -22.80
CA GLY A 60 -25.26 8.11 -24.16
C GLY A 60 -24.00 8.15 -25.01
N VAL A 61 -22.84 8.50 -24.42
CA VAL A 61 -21.57 8.57 -25.14
C VAL A 61 -21.02 7.14 -25.30
N VAL A 62 -21.14 6.57 -26.49
CA VAL A 62 -20.68 5.20 -26.81
C VAL A 62 -19.16 5.20 -27.05
N ILE A 63 -18.38 5.42 -25.99
CA ILE A 63 -16.90 5.48 -26.06
C ILE A 63 -16.23 4.11 -25.91
N PHE A 64 -16.98 3.05 -25.63
CA PHE A 64 -16.42 1.71 -25.35
C PHE A 64 -15.61 1.12 -26.51
N ASN A 65 -15.89 1.54 -27.75
CA ASN A 65 -15.14 1.13 -28.94
C ASN A 65 -13.87 1.98 -29.19
N SER A 66 -13.65 3.03 -28.40
CA SER A 66 -12.49 3.91 -28.54
C SER A 66 -11.30 3.38 -27.76
N ILE A 67 -10.14 3.32 -28.39
CA ILE A 67 -8.88 2.98 -27.73
C ILE A 67 -8.54 3.96 -26.59
N TYR A 68 -8.93 5.24 -26.73
CA TYR A 68 -8.69 6.26 -25.72
C TYR A 68 -9.41 5.97 -24.40
N TYR A 69 -10.61 5.39 -24.47
CA TYR A 69 -11.36 4.97 -23.30
C TYR A 69 -10.60 3.90 -22.50
N TRP A 70 -10.12 2.86 -23.19
CA TRP A 70 -9.36 1.78 -22.56
C TRP A 70 -8.03 2.25 -21.97
N LEU A 71 -7.35 3.19 -22.63
CA LEU A 71 -6.16 3.83 -22.07
C LEU A 71 -6.48 4.54 -20.76
N ILE A 72 -7.55 5.34 -20.70
CA ILE A 72 -7.98 6.03 -19.47
C ILE A 72 -8.29 5.03 -18.35
N VAL A 73 -8.99 3.93 -18.65
CA VAL A 73 -9.28 2.87 -17.66
C VAL A 73 -8.00 2.24 -17.11
N ILE A 74 -7.03 1.93 -17.97
CA ILE A 74 -5.74 1.36 -17.55
C ILE A 74 -4.96 2.37 -16.68
N PHE A 75 -4.84 3.62 -17.11
CA PHE A 75 -4.13 4.66 -16.35
C PHE A 75 -4.79 4.93 -15.00
N SER A 76 -6.11 4.99 -14.94
CA SER A 76 -6.84 5.19 -13.68
C SER A 76 -6.65 4.02 -12.71
N SER A 77 -6.64 2.78 -13.23
CA SER A 77 -6.37 1.59 -12.42
C SER A 77 -4.95 1.60 -11.87
N PHE A 78 -3.98 2.09 -12.67
CA PHE A 78 -2.59 2.24 -12.24
C PHE A 78 -2.44 3.22 -11.07
N ILE A 79 -3.17 4.35 -11.09
CA ILE A 79 -3.19 5.31 -9.99
C ILE A 79 -3.68 4.65 -8.70
N GLY A 80 -4.75 3.84 -8.77
CA GLY A 80 -5.27 3.09 -7.62
C GLY A 80 -4.23 2.14 -7.02
N VAL A 81 -3.44 1.46 -7.86
CA VAL A 81 -2.34 0.59 -7.42
C VAL A 81 -1.25 1.39 -6.70
N LEU A 82 -0.85 2.55 -7.24
CA LEU A 82 0.15 3.41 -6.60
C LEU A 82 -0.30 3.91 -5.23
N VAL A 83 -1.55 4.34 -5.11
CA VAL A 83 -2.14 4.78 -3.84
C VAL A 83 -2.18 3.62 -2.83
N ALA A 84 -2.60 2.43 -3.26
CA ALA A 84 -2.61 1.25 -2.40
C ALA A 84 -1.22 0.90 -1.88
N LEU A 85 -0.20 0.93 -2.73
CA LEU A 85 1.19 0.71 -2.35
C LEU A 85 1.71 1.77 -1.37
N TYR A 86 1.36 3.05 -1.58
CA TYR A 86 1.75 4.13 -0.69
C TYR A 86 1.13 3.98 0.71
N CYS A 87 -0.16 3.68 0.77
CA CYS A 87 -0.86 3.43 2.03
C CYS A 87 -0.30 2.19 2.76
N GLU A 88 -0.03 1.11 2.03
CA GLU A 88 0.60 -0.10 2.57
C GLU A 88 1.97 0.22 3.18
N GLN A 89 2.83 0.94 2.46
CA GLN A 89 4.15 1.35 2.97
C GLN A 89 4.04 2.17 4.26
N THR A 90 3.06 3.07 4.33
CA THR A 90 2.83 3.90 5.51
C THR A 90 2.37 3.06 6.70
N LEU A 91 1.50 2.08 6.49
CA LEU A 91 1.04 1.15 7.54
C LEU A 91 2.17 0.27 8.05
N ILE A 92 2.95 -0.35 7.16
CA ILE A 92 4.10 -1.18 7.53
C ILE A 92 5.07 -0.37 8.38
N LYS A 93 5.43 0.85 7.95
CA LYS A 93 6.29 1.74 8.74
C LYS A 93 5.69 2.01 10.12
N LYS A 94 4.40 2.31 10.21
CA LYS A 94 3.73 2.58 11.50
C LYS A 94 3.74 1.36 12.43
N GLN A 95 3.49 0.17 11.91
CA GLN A 95 3.57 -1.09 12.68
C GLN A 95 4.99 -1.35 13.18
N LEU A 96 6.00 -1.25 12.30
CA LEU A 96 7.39 -1.46 12.67
C LEU A 96 7.87 -0.47 13.73
N LYS A 97 7.54 0.83 13.59
CA LYS A 97 7.83 1.86 14.60
C LYS A 97 7.17 1.54 15.94
N LYS A 98 5.92 1.05 15.92
CA LYS A 98 5.20 0.64 17.14
C LYS A 98 5.91 -0.54 17.82
N THR A 99 6.25 -1.59 17.09
CA THR A 99 6.93 -2.77 17.65
C THR A 99 8.27 -2.41 18.31
N ILE A 100 9.05 -1.51 17.71
CA ILE A 100 10.32 -1.04 18.29
C ILE A 100 10.08 -0.26 19.58
N ARG A 101 9.12 0.68 19.56
CA ARG A 101 8.77 1.47 20.74
C ARG A 101 8.27 0.60 21.89
N ASP A 102 7.41 -0.37 21.61
CA ASP A 102 6.86 -1.27 22.63
C ASP A 102 7.99 -2.13 23.23
N LYS A 103 8.95 -2.58 22.41
CA LYS A 103 10.14 -3.31 22.88
C LYS A 103 11.09 -2.45 23.73
N HIS A 104 11.15 -1.14 23.47
CA HIS A 104 11.89 -0.16 24.28
C HIS A 104 11.20 0.17 25.60
N SER A 105 9.86 0.33 25.58
CA SER A 105 9.09 0.63 26.78
C SER A 105 9.09 -0.54 27.78
N ASN A 106 9.28 -1.78 27.33
CA ASN A 106 9.34 -2.98 28.17
C ASN A 106 10.75 -3.24 28.77
N LYS A 107 11.71 -2.33 28.53
CA LYS A 107 13.08 -2.38 29.08
C LYS A 107 13.30 -1.40 30.24
N ILE A 108 12.28 -0.67 30.66
CA ILE A 108 12.24 0.21 31.84
C ILE A 108 11.36 -0.46 32.88
#